data_AF-B4VI37-F1
#
_entry.id   AF-B4VI37-F1
#
_cell.length_a   1.000
_cell.length_b   1.000
_cell.length_c   1.000
_cell.angle_alpha   90.00
_cell.angle_beta   90.00
_cell.angle_gamma   90.00
#
_symmetry.space_group_name_H-M   'P 1'
#
loop_
_entity.id
_entity.type
_entity.pdbx_description
1 polymer ?
#
loop_
_entity_poly.entity_id
_entity_poly.type
_entity_poly.pdbx_seq_one_letter_code
_entity_poly.pdbx_strand_id
1 'polypeptide(L)'
;MIRKILNNILNWANNLLKTIFEIFNPDTAFSWQTLIGLSVFSWAMSFLATNIFTIILASFSWWFLILGVYWATTSNKDISIGKILLSPWITGALVTIYIFGIVTGELSAYALVVWPLISAVIAALPTCLGENFQPKIPDRDKRQPLVWLFTSQLILSCWFQFYFLVQNWLVQYPTMASDTFEKSAFVVRLSTDESRQRLPRGTTILDLIASRLEEQLNNKDWSDVEQILLIREREKLIQLIKQIDAQVRQEIASPDIKEDNLWQVSLGDISLRESGYNLQLNTLWQGPRSQIKPNVLTKSCQIIPVNRQTDIGIRLVSQVECDPVEGWRVAEPIVTSQSPTL
;
A
#
# COMPACT_ATOMS: atom_id res chain seq x y z
N MET A 1 -7.95 -43.62 1.06
CA MET A 1 -8.38 -42.33 0.48
C MET A 1 -7.21 -41.56 -0.15
N ILE A 2 -6.12 -41.34 0.59
CA ILE A 2 -4.91 -40.59 0.14
C ILE A 2 -4.26 -41.16 -1.13
N ARG A 3 -4.14 -42.49 -1.25
CA ARG A 3 -3.54 -43.16 -2.43
C ARG A 3 -4.31 -42.92 -3.74
N LYS A 4 -5.63 -42.72 -3.66
CA LYS A 4 -6.50 -42.47 -4.83
C LYS A 4 -6.39 -41.02 -5.29
N ILE A 5 -6.20 -40.09 -4.35
CA ILE A 5 -5.94 -38.66 -4.62
C ILE A 5 -4.56 -38.51 -5.26
N LEU A 6 -3.54 -39.19 -4.72
CA LEU A 6 -2.17 -39.14 -5.27
C LEU A 6 -2.11 -39.65 -6.72
N ASN A 7 -2.78 -40.76 -7.02
CA ASN A 7 -2.82 -41.30 -8.39
C ASN A 7 -3.62 -40.41 -9.36
N ASN A 8 -4.67 -39.73 -8.90
CA ASN A 8 -5.38 -38.76 -9.73
C ASN A 8 -4.52 -37.53 -10.03
N ILE A 9 -3.75 -37.05 -9.05
CA ILE A 9 -2.81 -35.93 -9.25
C ILE A 9 -1.70 -36.36 -10.22
N LEU A 10 -1.15 -37.57 -10.08
CA LEU A 10 -0.12 -38.11 -10.98
C LEU A 10 -0.62 -38.28 -12.41
N ASN A 11 -1.84 -38.79 -12.59
CA ASN A 11 -2.45 -38.93 -13.92
C ASN A 11 -2.82 -37.58 -14.53
N TRP A 12 -3.30 -36.63 -13.73
CA TRP A 12 -3.55 -35.27 -14.19
C TRP A 12 -2.26 -34.55 -14.59
N ALA A 13 -1.19 -34.71 -13.80
CA ALA A 13 0.13 -34.17 -14.12
C ALA A 13 0.73 -34.82 -15.39
N ASN A 14 0.60 -36.13 -15.56
CA ASN A 14 1.04 -36.82 -16.78
C ASN A 14 0.24 -36.40 -18.02
N ASN A 15 -1.07 -36.20 -17.88
CA ASN A 15 -1.90 -35.71 -18.98
C ASN A 15 -1.55 -34.26 -19.33
N LEU A 16 -1.34 -33.39 -18.33
CA LEU A 16 -0.83 -32.04 -18.57
C LEU A 16 0.54 -32.05 -19.24
N LEU A 17 1.47 -32.88 -18.79
CA LEU A 17 2.79 -33.03 -19.40
C LEU A 17 2.67 -33.47 -20.86
N LYS A 18 1.81 -34.45 -21.17
CA LYS A 18 1.55 -34.87 -22.55
C LYS A 18 0.95 -33.76 -23.40
N THR A 19 -0.05 -33.03 -22.90
CA THR A 19 -0.67 -31.90 -23.62
C THR A 19 0.34 -30.77 -23.86
N ILE A 20 1.19 -30.48 -22.87
CA ILE A 20 2.28 -29.49 -23.03
C ILE A 20 3.29 -29.98 -24.08
N PHE A 21 3.64 -31.27 -24.06
CA PHE A 21 4.59 -31.84 -25.02
C PHE A 21 4.04 -31.90 -26.44
N GLU A 22 2.75 -32.18 -26.62
CA GLU A 22 2.06 -32.13 -27.91
C GLU A 22 1.95 -30.70 -28.45
N ILE A 23 1.71 -29.71 -27.57
CA ILE A 23 1.72 -28.28 -27.94
C ILE A 23 3.11 -27.77 -28.31
N PHE A 24 4.16 -28.37 -27.73
CA PHE A 24 5.56 -27.99 -27.96
C PHE A 24 6.25 -28.74 -29.10
N ASN A 25 5.64 -29.79 -29.65
CA ASN A 25 6.24 -30.56 -30.73
C ASN A 25 6.08 -29.77 -32.04
N PRO A 26 7.15 -29.22 -32.62
CA PRO A 26 7.02 -28.31 -33.75
C PRO A 26 6.80 -29.10 -35.05
N ASP A 27 5.81 -28.70 -35.85
CA ASP A 27 5.61 -29.29 -37.19
C ASP A 27 6.74 -28.92 -38.18
N THR A 28 7.52 -27.87 -37.88
CA THR A 28 8.70 -27.44 -38.64
C THR A 28 9.78 -26.81 -37.73
N ALA A 29 11.06 -26.95 -38.08
CA ALA A 29 12.19 -26.44 -37.26
C ALA A 29 12.22 -24.90 -37.07
N PHE A 30 11.43 -24.15 -37.86
CA PHE A 30 11.38 -22.70 -37.84
C PHE A 30 10.00 -22.21 -37.35
N SER A 31 9.67 -22.51 -36.09
CA SER A 31 8.39 -22.12 -35.47
C SER A 31 8.61 -21.35 -34.16
N TRP A 32 7.62 -20.59 -33.72
CA TRP A 32 7.66 -19.91 -32.43
C TRP A 32 7.82 -20.88 -31.25
N GLN A 33 7.36 -22.14 -31.40
CA GLN A 33 7.49 -23.19 -30.39
C GLN A 33 8.97 -23.54 -30.13
N THR A 34 9.83 -23.51 -31.16
CA THR A 34 11.26 -23.80 -30.98
C THR A 34 11.95 -22.72 -30.16
N LEU A 35 11.56 -21.44 -30.32
CA LEU A 35 12.07 -20.35 -29.48
C LEU A 35 11.66 -20.50 -28.02
N ILE A 36 10.40 -20.85 -27.74
CA ILE A 36 9.99 -21.10 -26.35
C ILE A 36 10.71 -22.36 -25.81
N GLY A 37 10.96 -23.37 -26.66
CA GLY A 37 11.78 -24.55 -26.34
C GLY A 37 13.18 -24.19 -25.93
N LEU A 38 13.85 -23.36 -26.73
CA LEU A 38 15.18 -22.83 -26.43
C LEU A 38 15.18 -22.01 -25.14
N SER A 39 14.12 -21.22 -24.88
CA SER A 39 13.98 -20.49 -23.63
C SER A 39 13.97 -21.43 -22.41
N VAL A 40 13.12 -22.46 -22.43
CA VAL A 40 13.00 -23.43 -21.33
C VAL A 40 14.30 -24.22 -21.17
N PHE A 41 14.92 -24.61 -22.29
CA PHE A 41 16.20 -25.30 -22.29
C PHE A 41 17.32 -24.44 -21.69
N SER A 42 17.45 -23.19 -22.12
CA SER A 42 18.44 -22.25 -21.57
C SER A 42 18.21 -21.97 -20.09
N TRP A 43 16.96 -21.87 -19.65
CA TRP A 43 16.63 -21.75 -18.22
C TRP A 43 17.03 -23.00 -17.43
N ALA A 44 16.72 -24.20 -17.93
CA ALA A 44 17.11 -25.45 -17.29
C ALA A 44 18.64 -25.60 -17.21
N MET A 45 19.35 -25.27 -18.29
CA MET A 45 20.81 -25.26 -18.32
C MET A 45 21.42 -24.21 -17.39
N SER A 46 20.71 -23.09 -17.13
CA SER A 46 21.15 -22.09 -16.18
C SER A 46 21.28 -22.63 -14.75
N PHE A 47 20.46 -23.60 -14.34
CA PHE A 47 20.59 -24.23 -13.01
C PHE A 47 21.82 -25.13 -12.87
N LEU A 48 22.26 -25.71 -13.99
CA LEU A 48 23.42 -26.61 -14.03
C LEU A 48 24.74 -25.85 -14.24
N ALA A 49 24.65 -24.60 -14.71
CA ALA A 49 25.78 -23.73 -14.94
C ALA A 49 26.28 -23.05 -13.65
N THR A 50 27.54 -22.62 -13.66
CA THR A 50 28.18 -21.91 -12.54
C THR A 50 28.59 -20.48 -12.94
N ASN A 51 28.48 -19.56 -11.98
CA ASN A 51 28.96 -18.18 -12.06
C ASN A 51 28.36 -17.39 -13.25
N ILE A 52 29.21 -16.81 -14.10
CA ILE A 52 28.83 -15.91 -15.20
C ILE A 52 27.94 -16.60 -16.24
N PHE A 53 28.12 -17.90 -16.45
CA PHE A 53 27.34 -18.67 -17.43
C PHE A 53 25.87 -18.80 -17.03
N THR A 54 25.58 -18.82 -15.73
CA THR A 54 24.20 -18.77 -15.20
C THR A 54 23.50 -17.48 -15.65
N ILE A 55 24.16 -16.32 -15.53
CA ILE A 55 23.58 -15.02 -15.90
C ILE A 55 23.35 -14.93 -17.41
N ILE A 56 24.31 -15.41 -18.22
CA ILE A 56 24.21 -15.42 -19.68
C ILE A 56 23.09 -16.35 -20.16
N LEU A 57 23.02 -17.58 -19.62
CA LEU A 57 21.99 -18.55 -19.98
C LEU A 57 20.59 -18.11 -19.53
N ALA A 58 20.47 -17.55 -18.33
CA ALA A 58 19.23 -16.94 -17.87
C ALA A 58 18.82 -15.77 -18.79
N SER A 59 19.76 -14.93 -19.23
CA SER A 59 19.47 -13.85 -20.17
C SER A 59 18.99 -14.39 -21.52
N PHE A 60 19.67 -15.38 -22.10
CA PHE A 60 19.23 -16.00 -23.36
C PHE A 60 17.86 -16.64 -23.25
N SER A 61 17.55 -17.26 -22.10
CA SER A 61 16.21 -17.78 -21.84
C SER A 61 15.14 -16.71 -22.03
N TRP A 62 15.32 -15.54 -21.39
CA TRP A 62 14.39 -14.43 -21.51
C TRP A 62 14.30 -13.86 -22.92
N TRP A 63 15.43 -13.71 -23.63
CA TRP A 63 15.41 -13.24 -25.03
C TRP A 63 14.63 -14.19 -25.94
N PHE A 64 14.86 -15.50 -25.83
CA PHE A 64 14.11 -16.49 -26.60
C PHE A 64 12.64 -16.53 -26.21
N LEU A 65 12.31 -16.32 -24.93
CA LEU A 65 10.93 -16.24 -24.46
C LEU A 65 10.21 -15.03 -25.06
N ILE A 66 10.81 -13.84 -24.97
CA ILE A 66 10.23 -12.59 -25.48
C ILE A 66 10.00 -12.69 -27.00
N LEU A 67 10.99 -13.17 -27.75
CA LEU A 67 10.90 -13.36 -29.20
C LEU A 67 9.87 -14.44 -29.57
N GLY A 68 9.88 -15.56 -28.85
CA GLY A 68 8.92 -16.66 -29.04
C GLY A 68 7.49 -16.21 -28.80
N VAL A 69 7.22 -15.49 -27.70
CA VAL A 69 5.89 -14.97 -27.38
C VAL A 69 5.46 -13.87 -28.36
N TYR A 70 6.37 -12.97 -28.76
CA TYR A 70 6.08 -11.97 -29.79
C TYR A 70 5.66 -12.62 -31.11
N TRP A 71 6.42 -13.62 -31.56
CA TRP A 71 6.11 -14.32 -32.80
C TRP A 71 4.84 -15.16 -32.69
N ALA A 72 4.63 -15.85 -31.58
CA ALA A 72 3.40 -16.63 -31.32
C ALA A 72 2.15 -15.74 -31.35
N THR A 73 2.20 -14.60 -30.66
CA THR A 73 1.08 -13.66 -30.57
C THR A 73 0.85 -12.86 -31.85
N THR A 74 1.87 -12.67 -32.68
CA THR A 74 1.74 -12.03 -33.99
C THR A 74 1.19 -13.00 -35.04
N SER A 75 1.57 -14.28 -34.98
CA SER A 75 1.11 -15.30 -35.93
C SER A 75 -0.33 -15.73 -35.65
N ASN A 76 -0.73 -15.75 -34.39
CA ASN A 76 -2.10 -16.10 -33.98
C ASN A 76 -2.99 -14.84 -33.99
N LYS A 77 -3.74 -14.65 -35.07
CA LYS A 77 -4.66 -13.51 -35.25
C LYS A 77 -5.83 -13.47 -34.25
N ASP A 78 -6.07 -14.56 -33.51
CA ASP A 78 -7.20 -14.70 -32.60
C ASP A 78 -7.03 -13.97 -31.25
N ILE A 79 -5.83 -13.46 -30.94
CA ILE A 79 -5.53 -12.75 -29.68
C ILE A 79 -5.75 -11.22 -29.83
N SER A 80 -6.78 -10.83 -30.57
CA SER A 80 -7.17 -9.42 -30.75
C SER A 80 -8.50 -9.14 -30.06
N ILE A 81 -8.54 -8.18 -29.15
CA ILE A 81 -9.80 -7.59 -28.67
C ILE A 81 -10.20 -6.54 -29.72
N GLY A 82 -11.10 -6.92 -30.64
CA GLY A 82 -11.51 -6.06 -31.76
C GLY A 82 -10.38 -5.82 -32.78
N LYS A 83 -10.05 -4.56 -33.08
CA LYS A 83 -8.96 -4.18 -34.03
C LYS A 83 -7.59 -3.98 -33.36
N ILE A 84 -7.50 -4.18 -32.04
CA ILE A 84 -6.28 -3.91 -31.27
C ILE A 84 -5.55 -5.24 -31.05
N LEU A 85 -4.31 -5.35 -31.55
CA LEU A 85 -3.44 -6.49 -31.26
C LEU A 85 -2.97 -6.39 -29.81
N LEU A 86 -3.22 -7.41 -28.99
CA LEU A 86 -2.68 -7.49 -27.62
C LEU A 86 -1.20 -7.93 -27.60
N SER A 87 -0.68 -8.38 -28.74
CA SER A 87 0.71 -8.85 -28.88
C SER A 87 1.74 -7.85 -28.32
N PRO A 88 1.70 -6.54 -28.64
CA PRO A 88 2.66 -5.57 -28.11
C PRO A 88 2.53 -5.33 -26.61
N TRP A 89 1.32 -5.51 -26.05
CA TRP A 89 1.08 -5.38 -24.61
C TRP A 89 1.68 -6.54 -23.82
N ILE A 90 1.45 -7.78 -24.26
CA ILE A 90 1.98 -8.99 -23.61
C ILE A 90 3.51 -8.98 -23.68
N THR A 91 4.06 -8.66 -24.85
CA THR A 91 5.51 -8.62 -25.07
C THR A 91 6.15 -7.46 -24.34
N GLY A 92 5.50 -6.29 -24.30
CA GLY A 92 5.92 -5.18 -23.46
C GLY A 92 5.99 -5.56 -21.98
N ALA A 93 5.02 -6.34 -21.48
CA ALA A 93 5.02 -6.80 -20.09
C ALA A 93 6.25 -7.66 -19.80
N LEU A 94 6.53 -8.65 -20.66
CA LEU A 94 7.69 -9.51 -20.54
C LEU A 94 9.01 -8.74 -20.61
N VAL A 95 9.12 -7.76 -21.51
CA VAL A 95 10.29 -6.87 -21.60
C VAL A 95 10.46 -6.04 -20.33
N THR A 96 9.37 -5.51 -19.77
CA THR A 96 9.44 -4.74 -18.52
C THR A 96 9.84 -5.61 -17.33
N ILE A 97 9.32 -6.83 -17.25
CA ILE A 97 9.70 -7.79 -16.21
C ILE A 97 11.18 -8.19 -16.36
N TYR A 98 11.66 -8.38 -17.59
CA TYR A 98 13.07 -8.67 -17.83
C TYR A 98 13.97 -7.52 -17.38
N ILE A 99 13.69 -6.29 -17.84
CA ILE A 99 14.52 -5.11 -17.53
C ILE A 99 14.49 -4.81 -16.04
N PHE A 100 13.33 -4.78 -15.38
CA PHE A 100 13.25 -4.40 -13.97
C PHE A 100 13.45 -5.60 -13.04
N GLY A 101 12.88 -6.76 -13.34
CA GLY A 101 12.95 -7.94 -12.47
C GLY A 101 14.35 -8.54 -12.34
N ILE A 102 15.13 -8.63 -13.42
CA ILE A 102 16.47 -9.22 -13.37
C ILE A 102 17.53 -8.18 -12.98
N VAL A 103 17.42 -6.95 -13.47
CA VAL A 103 18.43 -5.91 -13.21
C VAL A 103 18.26 -5.31 -11.82
N THR A 104 17.03 -5.15 -11.32
CA THR A 104 16.77 -4.48 -10.03
C THR A 104 16.34 -5.42 -8.90
N GLY A 105 16.09 -6.71 -9.18
CA GLY A 105 15.80 -7.74 -8.18
C GLY A 105 14.39 -7.70 -7.58
N GLU A 106 13.66 -6.59 -7.74
CA GLU A 106 12.27 -6.42 -7.31
C GLU A 106 11.42 -5.83 -8.44
N LEU A 107 10.17 -6.29 -8.55
CA LEU A 107 9.19 -5.76 -9.49
C LEU A 107 8.70 -4.40 -9.00
N SER A 108 9.51 -3.37 -9.23
CA SER A 108 9.21 -2.02 -8.80
C SER A 108 7.96 -1.46 -9.50
N ALA A 109 7.21 -0.58 -8.81
CA ALA A 109 6.07 0.14 -9.37
C ALA A 109 6.40 0.84 -10.70
N TYR A 110 7.66 1.26 -10.88
CA TYR A 110 8.15 1.85 -12.13
C TYR A 110 8.00 0.92 -13.34
N ALA A 111 8.10 -0.39 -13.18
CA ALA A 111 7.93 -1.35 -14.27
C ALA A 111 6.51 -1.27 -14.86
N LEU A 112 5.50 -1.15 -13.99
CA LEU A 112 4.09 -1.01 -14.39
C LEU A 112 3.80 0.36 -15.01
N VAL A 113 4.48 1.42 -14.55
CA VAL A 113 4.36 2.76 -15.14
C VAL A 113 4.95 2.80 -16.55
N VAL A 114 6.10 2.16 -16.79
CA VAL A 114 6.81 2.19 -18.09
C VAL A 114 6.24 1.16 -19.08
N TRP A 115 5.52 0.16 -18.61
CA TRP A 115 4.98 -0.93 -19.44
C TRP A 115 4.13 -0.48 -20.65
N PRO A 116 3.16 0.45 -20.52
CA PRO A 116 2.41 0.97 -21.67
C PRO A 116 3.31 1.60 -22.73
N LEU A 117 4.35 2.35 -22.33
CA LEU A 117 5.29 3.01 -23.24
C LEU A 117 6.14 2.00 -24.01
N ILE A 118 6.68 0.98 -23.33
CA ILE A 118 7.45 -0.09 -24.00
C ILE A 118 6.55 -0.85 -24.99
N SER A 119 5.30 -1.11 -24.61
CA SER A 119 4.30 -1.73 -25.49
C SER A 119 4.02 -0.88 -26.74
N ALA A 120 3.96 0.46 -26.59
CA ALA A 120 3.83 1.40 -27.71
C ALA A 120 5.02 1.33 -28.67
N VAL A 121 6.25 1.28 -28.12
CA VAL A 121 7.47 1.18 -28.91
C VAL A 121 7.47 -0.12 -29.71
N ILE A 122 7.18 -1.27 -29.08
CA ILE A 122 7.12 -2.57 -29.76
C ILE A 122 6.08 -2.55 -30.88
N ALA A 123 4.89 -2.00 -30.64
CA ALA A 123 3.84 -1.86 -31.66
C ALA A 123 4.26 -0.95 -32.82
N ALA A 124 5.12 0.04 -32.59
CA ALA A 124 5.61 0.96 -33.60
C ALA A 124 6.74 0.36 -34.47
N LEU A 125 7.49 -0.61 -33.94
CA LEU A 125 8.67 -1.19 -34.61
C LEU A 125 8.41 -1.62 -36.06
N PRO A 126 7.36 -2.40 -36.39
CA PRO A 126 7.14 -2.86 -37.77
C PRO A 126 6.84 -1.72 -38.75
N THR A 127 6.36 -0.58 -38.26
CA THR A 127 6.00 0.57 -39.08
C THR A 127 7.20 1.51 -39.29
N CYS A 128 8.17 1.48 -38.38
CA CYS A 128 9.38 2.31 -38.41
C CYS A 128 10.63 1.58 -38.91
N LEU A 129 10.60 0.25 -39.05
CA LEU A 129 11.70 -0.57 -39.56
C LEU A 129 11.39 -1.06 -40.98
N GLY A 130 12.31 -0.83 -41.92
CA GLY A 130 12.26 -1.41 -43.26
C GLY A 130 12.70 -2.89 -43.30
N GLU A 131 12.66 -3.49 -44.48
CA GLU A 131 12.98 -4.93 -44.73
C GLU A 131 14.39 -5.34 -44.26
N ASN A 132 15.32 -4.40 -44.11
CA ASN A 132 16.69 -4.63 -43.64
C ASN A 132 16.96 -4.04 -42.24
N PHE A 133 15.94 -3.89 -41.38
CA PHE A 133 16.04 -3.21 -40.07
C PHE A 133 16.57 -1.77 -40.13
N GLN A 134 16.53 -1.14 -41.31
CA GLN A 134 16.93 0.25 -41.45
C GLN A 134 15.81 1.15 -40.95
N PRO A 135 16.12 2.20 -40.16
CA PRO A 135 15.13 3.16 -39.69
C PRO A 135 14.51 3.85 -40.90
N LYS A 136 13.21 3.62 -41.11
CA LYS A 136 12.42 4.20 -42.18
C LYS A 136 11.44 5.19 -41.58
N ILE A 137 11.36 6.39 -42.15
CA ILE A 137 10.32 7.34 -41.78
C ILE A 137 8.97 6.79 -42.26
N PRO A 138 7.98 6.60 -41.39
CA PRO A 138 6.70 6.03 -41.79
C PRO A 138 5.95 6.94 -42.76
N ASP A 139 5.14 6.33 -43.63
CA ASP A 139 4.28 7.04 -44.58
C ASP A 139 3.29 7.96 -43.86
N ARG A 140 2.89 9.06 -44.51
CA ARG A 140 2.05 10.11 -43.90
C ARG A 140 0.77 9.54 -43.27
N ASP A 141 0.15 8.55 -43.90
CA ASP A 141 -1.09 7.93 -43.45
C ASP A 141 -0.93 7.10 -42.16
N LYS A 142 0.29 6.62 -41.88
CA LYS A 142 0.60 5.82 -40.68
C LYS A 142 1.11 6.65 -39.51
N ARG A 143 1.42 7.92 -39.71
CA ARG A 143 1.96 8.82 -38.66
C ARG A 143 0.91 9.19 -37.61
N GLN A 144 -0.29 9.57 -38.04
CA GLN A 144 -1.36 9.98 -37.11
C GLN A 144 -1.78 8.84 -36.16
N PRO A 145 -2.02 7.60 -36.64
CA PRO A 145 -2.30 6.46 -35.75
C PRO A 145 -1.17 6.21 -34.74
N LEU A 146 0.09 6.41 -35.14
CA LEU A 146 1.24 6.24 -34.26
C LEU A 146 1.24 7.28 -33.13
N VAL A 147 0.95 8.54 -33.45
CA VAL A 147 0.83 9.62 -32.44
C VAL A 147 -0.31 9.32 -31.46
N TRP A 148 -1.45 8.85 -31.96
CA TRP A 148 -2.57 8.45 -31.09
C TRP A 148 -2.22 7.27 -30.19
N LEU A 149 -1.50 6.27 -30.72
CA LEU A 149 -1.01 5.15 -29.96
C LEU A 149 -0.10 5.64 -28.81
N PHE A 150 0.97 6.37 -29.11
CA PHE A 150 1.89 6.88 -28.08
C PHE A 150 1.19 7.77 -27.05
N THR A 151 0.31 8.66 -27.49
CA THR A 151 -0.41 9.56 -26.59
C THR A 151 -1.33 8.76 -25.65
N SER A 152 -2.05 7.76 -26.16
CA SER A 152 -2.90 6.91 -25.33
C SER A 152 -2.10 6.10 -24.29
N GLN A 153 -0.96 5.54 -24.70
CA GLN A 153 -0.09 4.80 -23.78
C GLN A 153 0.57 5.71 -22.75
N LEU A 154 0.94 6.93 -23.13
CA LEU A 154 1.46 7.94 -22.21
C LEU A 154 0.43 8.33 -21.15
N ILE A 155 -0.84 8.55 -21.56
CA ILE A 155 -1.93 8.82 -20.62
C ILE A 155 -2.10 7.65 -19.64
N LEU A 156 -2.06 6.40 -20.12
CA LEU A 156 -2.14 5.22 -19.26
C LEU A 156 -0.96 5.15 -18.27
N SER A 157 0.26 5.43 -18.72
CA SER A 157 1.43 5.53 -17.84
C SER A 157 1.28 6.62 -16.78
N CYS A 158 0.74 7.79 -17.15
CA CYS A 158 0.44 8.86 -16.18
C CYS A 158 -0.60 8.41 -15.15
N TRP A 159 -1.63 7.66 -15.57
CA TRP A 159 -2.62 7.09 -14.64
C TRP A 159 -2.00 6.09 -13.68
N PHE A 160 -1.13 5.19 -14.14
CA PHE A 160 -0.43 4.27 -13.25
C PHE A 160 0.49 5.01 -12.27
N GLN A 161 1.24 6.00 -12.76
CA GLN A 161 2.11 6.81 -11.90
C GLN A 161 1.30 7.54 -10.83
N PHE A 162 0.18 8.15 -11.23
CA PHE A 162 -0.74 8.81 -10.31
C PHE A 162 -1.30 7.84 -9.27
N TYR A 163 -1.72 6.64 -9.70
CA TYR A 163 -2.19 5.59 -8.79
C TYR A 163 -1.14 5.24 -7.75
N PHE A 164 0.11 4.93 -8.14
CA PHE A 164 1.16 4.59 -7.19
C PHE A 164 1.54 5.75 -6.27
N LEU A 165 1.52 6.98 -6.78
CA LEU A 165 1.75 8.17 -5.97
C LEU A 165 0.68 8.29 -4.86
N VAL A 166 -0.59 8.14 -5.22
CA VAL A 166 -1.71 8.19 -4.27
C VAL A 166 -1.64 7.03 -3.27
N GLN A 167 -1.33 5.81 -3.72
CA GLN A 167 -1.16 4.67 -2.80
C GLN A 167 -0.02 4.92 -1.79
N ASN A 168 1.12 5.41 -2.27
CA ASN A 168 2.26 5.73 -1.41
C ASN A 168 1.90 6.85 -0.40
N TRP A 169 1.12 7.84 -0.82
CA TRP A 169 0.59 8.86 0.07
C TRP A 169 -0.33 8.29 1.15
N LEU A 170 -1.20 7.34 0.81
CA LEU A 170 -2.09 6.69 1.78
C LEU A 170 -1.35 5.78 2.77
N VAL A 171 -0.23 5.18 2.36
CA VAL A 171 0.65 4.42 3.26
C VAL A 171 1.39 5.36 4.20
N GLN A 172 1.95 6.45 3.67
CA GLN A 172 2.74 7.41 4.45
C GLN A 172 1.88 8.28 5.39
N TYR A 173 0.62 8.52 5.01
CA TYR A 173 -0.34 9.37 5.71
C TYR A 173 -1.74 8.71 5.77
N PRO A 174 -1.92 7.64 6.55
CA PRO A 174 -3.20 6.95 6.69
C PRO A 174 -4.38 7.85 7.13
N THR A 175 -4.14 8.92 7.88
CA THR A 175 -5.18 9.91 8.26
C THR A 175 -5.77 10.66 7.06
N MET A 176 -5.07 10.73 5.92
CA MET A 176 -5.69 11.26 4.69
C MET A 176 -6.89 10.42 4.23
N ALA A 177 -6.95 9.13 4.59
CA ALA A 177 -8.10 8.30 4.28
C ALA A 177 -9.32 8.62 5.16
N SER A 178 -9.12 9.19 6.35
CA SER A 178 -10.21 9.59 7.26
C SER A 178 -10.73 11.00 6.96
N ASP A 179 -9.94 11.84 6.29
CA ASP A 179 -10.28 13.24 5.96
C ASP A 179 -11.33 13.40 4.84
N THR A 180 -12.04 14.52 4.87
CA THR A 180 -13.21 14.80 4.04
C THR A 180 -12.87 15.42 2.71
N PHE A 181 -13.23 14.74 1.63
CA PHE A 181 -13.10 15.28 0.27
C PHE A 181 -14.43 15.75 -0.30
N GLU A 182 -15.43 16.02 0.54
CA GLU A 182 -16.78 16.44 0.11
C GLU A 182 -16.78 17.70 -0.78
N LYS A 183 -15.76 18.57 -0.64
CA LYS A 183 -15.57 19.78 -1.48
C LYS A 183 -14.55 19.59 -2.60
N SER A 184 -14.07 18.37 -2.84
CA SER A 184 -13.11 18.09 -3.89
C SER A 184 -13.81 17.90 -5.23
N ALA A 185 -13.36 18.61 -6.27
CA ALA A 185 -13.81 18.40 -7.63
C ALA A 185 -13.26 17.08 -8.26
N PHE A 186 -12.31 16.42 -7.60
CA PHE A 186 -11.55 15.31 -8.16
C PHE A 186 -11.70 13.98 -7.40
N VAL A 187 -12.13 14.01 -6.13
CA VAL A 187 -12.18 12.82 -5.27
C VAL A 187 -13.58 12.68 -4.68
N VAL A 188 -14.35 11.74 -5.20
CA VAL A 188 -15.68 11.38 -4.69
C VAL A 188 -15.57 10.06 -3.94
N ARG A 189 -16.02 10.01 -2.68
CA ARG A 189 -16.11 8.77 -1.92
C ARG A 189 -17.24 7.92 -2.52
N LEU A 190 -16.89 6.80 -3.14
CA LEU A 190 -17.83 5.87 -3.77
C LEU A 190 -18.51 4.93 -2.75
N SER A 191 -18.01 4.86 -1.52
CA SER A 191 -18.56 4.02 -0.45
C SER A 191 -19.26 4.88 0.61
N THR A 192 -20.58 4.70 0.72
CA THR A 192 -21.46 5.22 1.80
C THR A 192 -21.49 4.32 3.03
N ASP A 193 -20.64 3.30 3.10
CA ASP A 193 -20.60 2.39 4.24
C ASP A 193 -19.83 3.04 5.40
N GLU A 194 -20.54 3.86 6.18
CA GLU A 194 -20.02 4.57 7.36
C GLU A 194 -19.48 3.61 8.43
N SER A 195 -19.82 2.31 8.34
CA SER A 195 -19.32 1.27 9.25
C SER A 195 -17.82 0.96 9.10
N ARG A 196 -17.18 1.38 7.99
CA ARG A 196 -15.72 1.24 7.75
C ARG A 196 -14.98 2.57 7.83
N GLN A 197 -15.43 3.47 8.71
CA GLN A 197 -14.70 4.70 8.93
C GLN A 197 -13.30 4.39 9.46
N ARG A 198 -12.28 4.63 8.62
CA ARG A 198 -10.89 4.51 9.04
C ARG A 198 -10.63 5.60 10.07
N LEU A 199 -10.25 5.19 11.27
CA LEU A 199 -9.88 6.11 12.34
C LEU A 199 -8.56 6.81 11.98
N PRO A 200 -8.40 8.11 12.31
CA PRO A 200 -7.14 8.80 12.14
C PRO A 200 -6.07 8.16 13.02
N ARG A 201 -4.83 8.08 12.55
CA ARG A 201 -3.72 7.45 13.30
C ARG A 201 -3.46 8.09 14.67
N GLY A 202 -3.85 9.36 14.83
CA GLY A 202 -3.83 10.06 16.10
C GLY A 202 -4.64 9.39 17.21
N THR A 203 -5.68 8.58 16.90
CA THR A 203 -6.41 7.81 17.92
C THR A 203 -5.52 6.72 18.51
N THR A 204 -4.80 5.98 17.68
CA THR A 204 -3.85 4.94 18.12
C THR A 204 -2.75 5.53 18.98
N ILE A 205 -2.23 6.71 18.62
CA ILE A 205 -1.22 7.42 19.43
C ILE A 205 -1.81 7.79 20.80
N LEU A 206 -3.02 8.37 20.84
CA LEU A 206 -3.70 8.72 22.08
C LEU A 206 -4.00 7.50 22.95
N ASP A 207 -4.44 6.39 22.36
CA ASP A 207 -4.76 5.17 23.07
C ASP A 207 -3.51 4.56 23.72
N LEU A 208 -2.38 4.54 23.01
CA LEU A 208 -1.11 4.05 23.54
C LEU A 208 -0.60 4.96 24.66
N ILE A 209 -0.67 6.28 24.49
CA ILE A 209 -0.27 7.22 25.55
C ILE A 209 -1.15 7.07 26.79
N ALA A 210 -2.47 6.96 26.61
CA ALA A 210 -3.40 6.72 27.71
C ALA A 210 -3.08 5.41 28.42
N SER A 211 -2.83 4.32 27.68
CA SER A 211 -2.45 3.03 28.26
C SER A 211 -1.15 3.08 29.06
N ARG A 212 -0.12 3.79 28.56
CA ARG A 212 1.13 4.02 29.29
C ARG A 212 0.94 4.92 30.51
N LEU A 213 0.05 5.90 30.42
CA LEU A 213 -0.29 6.76 31.55
C LEU A 213 -1.01 5.97 32.65
N GLU A 214 -1.95 5.09 32.27
CA GLU A 214 -2.58 4.14 33.18
C GLU A 214 -1.53 3.24 33.84
N GLU A 215 -0.60 2.66 33.08
CA GLU A 215 0.49 1.84 33.64
C GLU A 215 1.34 2.61 34.67
N GLN A 216 1.61 3.89 34.41
CA GLN A 216 2.43 4.73 35.28
C GLN A 216 1.70 5.28 36.50
N LEU A 217 0.38 5.43 36.45
CA LEU A 217 -0.40 6.06 37.53
C LEU A 217 -1.25 5.06 38.31
N ASN A 218 -1.63 3.93 37.74
CA ASN A 218 -2.49 2.97 38.40
C ASN A 218 -1.74 2.28 39.54
N ASN A 219 -2.42 2.06 40.67
CA ASN A 219 -1.89 1.43 41.89
C ASN A 219 -0.72 2.19 42.58
N LYS A 220 -0.51 3.46 42.26
CA LYS A 220 0.40 4.33 43.03
C LYS A 220 -0.31 4.92 44.24
N ASP A 221 0.46 5.31 45.26
CA ASP A 221 -0.09 5.95 46.45
C ASP A 221 -0.76 7.28 46.06
N TRP A 222 -2.00 7.49 46.50
CA TRP A 222 -2.83 8.63 46.04
C TRP A 222 -2.17 9.99 46.28
N SER A 223 -1.46 10.14 47.40
CA SER A 223 -0.75 11.38 47.74
C SER A 223 0.26 11.80 46.66
N ASP A 224 0.97 10.83 46.07
CA ASP A 224 1.99 11.11 45.06
C ASP A 224 1.34 11.51 43.73
N VAL A 225 0.23 10.85 43.39
CA VAL A 225 -0.52 11.12 42.14
C VAL A 225 -1.29 12.44 42.23
N GLU A 226 -1.91 12.73 43.36
CA GLU A 226 -2.59 14.00 43.59
C GLU A 226 -1.60 15.17 43.48
N GLN A 227 -0.39 15.01 44.03
CA GLN A 227 0.63 16.06 43.99
C GLN A 227 0.97 16.51 42.56
N ILE A 228 1.11 15.57 41.61
CA ILE A 228 1.43 15.90 40.20
C ILE A 228 0.21 16.42 39.40
N LEU A 229 -1.01 16.20 39.88
CA LEU A 229 -2.26 16.70 39.27
C LEU A 229 -2.57 18.15 39.69
N LEU A 230 -2.02 18.60 40.83
CA LEU A 230 -2.18 19.96 41.31
C LEU A 230 -1.55 20.99 40.35
N ILE A 231 -2.20 22.15 40.24
CA ILE A 231 -1.80 23.26 39.35
C ILE A 231 -0.32 23.63 39.52
N ARG A 232 0.19 23.61 40.77
CA ARG A 232 1.57 23.98 41.11
C ARG A 232 2.61 23.04 40.47
N GLU A 233 2.29 21.78 40.26
CA GLU A 233 3.23 20.76 39.75
C GLU A 233 2.88 20.23 38.36
N ARG A 234 1.93 20.84 37.66
CA ARG A 234 1.52 20.45 36.29
C ARG A 234 2.69 20.31 35.32
N GLU A 235 3.78 21.07 35.50
CA GLU A 235 4.96 20.92 34.65
C GLU A 235 5.57 19.51 34.74
N LYS A 236 5.55 18.87 35.91
CA LYS A 236 6.03 17.48 36.06
C LYS A 236 5.17 16.51 35.25
N LEU A 237 3.85 16.72 35.23
CA LEU A 237 2.92 15.93 34.45
C LEU A 237 3.12 16.15 32.94
N ILE A 238 3.35 17.38 32.51
CA ILE A 238 3.67 17.70 31.11
C ILE A 238 4.97 17.00 30.67
N GLN A 239 6.01 17.00 31.53
CA GLN A 239 7.26 16.30 31.25
C GLN A 239 7.06 14.78 31.19
N LEU A 240 6.25 14.21 32.08
CA LEU A 240 5.88 12.79 32.04
C LEU A 240 5.19 12.42 30.72
N ILE A 241 4.21 13.22 30.28
CA ILE A 241 3.50 12.98 29.01
C ILE A 241 4.46 13.09 27.82
N LYS A 242 5.38 14.06 27.81
CA LYS A 242 6.41 14.18 26.76
C LYS A 242 7.33 12.96 26.72
N GLN A 243 7.70 12.41 27.88
CA GLN A 243 8.51 11.19 27.96
C GLN A 243 7.74 9.98 27.43
N ILE A 244 6.47 9.83 27.80
CA ILE A 244 5.60 8.75 27.31
C ILE A 244 5.41 8.88 25.79
N ASP A 245 5.14 10.08 25.27
CA ASP A 245 5.01 10.33 23.82
C ASP A 245 6.28 9.93 23.06
N ALA A 246 7.46 10.26 23.59
CA ALA A 246 8.73 9.84 22.98
C ALA A 246 8.91 8.31 22.96
N GLN A 247 8.49 7.60 24.01
CA GLN A 247 8.53 6.13 24.07
C GLN A 247 7.54 5.50 23.08
N VAL A 248 6.30 5.98 23.06
CA VAL A 248 5.26 5.51 22.14
C VAL A 248 5.70 5.71 20.68
N ARG A 249 6.31 6.86 20.36
CA ARG A 249 6.86 7.13 19.02
C ARG A 249 7.94 6.15 18.60
N GLN A 250 8.81 5.75 19.52
CA GLN A 250 9.84 4.74 19.24
C GLN A 250 9.22 3.35 19.00
N GLU A 251 8.15 3.02 19.73
CA GLU A 251 7.44 1.74 19.60
C GLU A 251 6.67 1.63 18.27
N ILE A 252 6.03 2.72 17.83
CA ILE A 252 5.23 2.74 16.59
C ILE A 252 6.01 3.19 15.34
N ALA A 253 7.27 3.56 15.51
CA ALA A 253 8.12 4.05 14.42
C ALA A 253 8.19 3.01 13.30
N SER A 254 7.70 3.40 12.13
CA SER A 254 7.85 2.62 10.90
C SER A 254 8.49 3.52 9.84
N PRO A 255 9.49 3.02 9.09
CA PRO A 255 10.10 3.79 8.01
C PRO A 255 9.10 4.22 6.93
N ASP A 256 7.99 3.49 6.82
CA ASP A 256 6.97 3.71 5.80
C ASP A 256 5.92 4.75 6.21
N ILE A 257 5.77 5.05 7.51
CA ILE A 257 4.79 6.03 7.99
C ILE A 257 5.51 7.31 8.44
N LYS A 258 5.30 8.38 7.68
CA LYS A 258 5.83 9.72 7.98
C LYS A 258 4.88 10.57 8.81
N GLU A 259 3.64 10.11 8.93
CA GLU A 259 2.55 10.81 9.61
C GLU A 259 2.82 11.09 11.09
N ASP A 260 3.50 10.17 11.79
CA ASP A 260 3.64 10.23 13.26
C ASP A 260 4.27 11.55 13.71
N ASN A 261 5.23 12.07 12.95
CA ASN A 261 5.92 13.33 13.23
C ASN A 261 5.03 14.58 13.10
N LEU A 262 3.86 14.47 12.47
CA LEU A 262 2.93 15.57 12.25
C LEU A 262 1.85 15.66 13.33
N TRP A 263 1.79 14.68 14.23
CA TRP A 263 0.92 14.70 15.41
C TRP A 263 1.66 15.31 16.58
N GLN A 264 1.08 16.33 17.21
CA GLN A 264 1.61 16.91 18.44
C GLN A 264 0.68 16.58 19.61
N VAL A 265 1.22 15.92 20.63
CA VAL A 265 0.49 15.60 21.86
C VAL A 265 0.66 16.73 22.86
N SER A 266 -0.44 17.11 23.49
CA SER A 266 -0.49 18.20 24.46
C SER A 266 -1.46 17.85 25.58
N LEU A 267 -1.19 18.43 26.75
CA LEU A 267 -2.10 18.34 27.88
C LEU A 267 -3.24 19.35 27.69
N GLY A 268 -4.48 18.86 27.76
CA GLY A 268 -5.69 19.68 27.75
C GLY A 268 -6.03 20.22 29.14
N ASP A 269 -7.32 20.41 29.41
CA ASP A 269 -7.75 20.89 30.72
C ASP A 269 -7.71 19.78 31.79
N ILE A 270 -7.49 20.18 33.04
CA ILE A 270 -7.62 19.29 34.21
C ILE A 270 -8.72 19.85 35.10
N SER A 271 -9.85 19.17 35.13
CA SER A 271 -11.00 19.57 35.94
C SER A 271 -11.15 18.66 37.15
N LEU A 272 -11.38 19.24 38.32
CA LEU A 272 -11.76 18.48 39.51
C LEU A 272 -13.21 17.98 39.35
N ARG A 273 -13.43 16.67 39.55
CA ARG A 273 -14.78 16.06 39.67
C ARG A 273 -14.97 15.55 41.10
N GLU A 274 -16.21 15.32 41.50
CA GLU A 274 -16.58 15.02 42.91
C GLU A 274 -15.77 13.89 43.57
N SER A 275 -15.29 12.91 42.79
CA SER A 275 -14.50 11.78 43.27
C SER A 275 -13.05 11.74 42.76
N GLY A 276 -12.52 12.81 42.14
CA GLY A 276 -11.14 12.81 41.64
C GLY A 276 -10.80 13.88 40.61
N TYR A 277 -9.86 13.59 39.72
CA TYR A 277 -9.42 14.51 38.66
C TYR A 277 -9.76 13.93 37.29
N ASN A 278 -10.28 14.77 36.40
CA ASN A 278 -10.42 14.42 34.98
C ASN A 278 -9.30 15.10 34.20
N LEU A 279 -8.48 14.29 33.53
CA LEU A 279 -7.32 14.70 32.75
C LEU A 279 -7.65 14.61 31.27
N GLN A 280 -7.57 15.71 30.54
CA GLN A 280 -7.79 15.72 29.10
C GLN A 280 -6.45 15.62 28.35
N LEU A 281 -6.33 14.67 27.44
CA LEU A 281 -5.20 14.50 26.52
C LEU A 281 -5.64 14.93 25.12
N ASN A 282 -4.89 15.87 24.52
CA ASN A 282 -5.21 16.43 23.22
C ASN A 282 -4.11 16.11 22.22
N THR A 283 -4.48 15.68 21.01
CA THR A 283 -3.55 15.62 19.87
C THR A 283 -3.98 16.56 18.76
N LEU A 284 -3.03 17.39 18.34
CA LEU A 284 -3.19 18.36 17.27
C LEU A 284 -2.51 17.82 16.01
N TRP A 285 -3.24 17.84 14.91
CA TRP A 285 -2.68 17.55 13.59
C TRP A 285 -2.05 18.79 12.96
N GLN A 286 -0.76 18.71 12.65
CA GLN A 286 0.01 19.77 11.98
C GLN A 286 0.22 19.53 10.48
N GLY A 287 -0.23 18.39 9.95
CA GLY A 287 -0.05 18.03 8.55
C GLY A 287 -1.04 18.69 7.58
N PRO A 288 -0.99 18.29 6.30
CA PRO A 288 -1.94 18.73 5.28
C PRO A 288 -3.37 18.43 5.70
N ARG A 289 -4.28 19.36 5.44
CA ARG A 289 -5.69 19.26 5.86
C ARG A 289 -6.61 19.83 4.78
N SER A 290 -7.74 19.17 4.57
CA SER A 290 -8.80 19.67 3.69
C SER A 290 -9.58 20.84 4.31
N GLN A 291 -9.61 20.92 5.63
CA GLN A 291 -10.37 21.93 6.39
C GLN A 291 -9.47 22.98 7.05
N ILE A 292 -9.99 24.20 7.21
CA ILE A 292 -9.26 25.33 7.82
C ILE A 292 -9.19 25.20 9.35
N LYS A 293 -10.15 24.50 9.98
CA LYS A 293 -10.20 24.34 11.43
C LYS A 293 -9.10 23.38 11.92
N PRO A 294 -8.53 23.61 13.12
CA PRO A 294 -7.62 22.67 13.73
C PRO A 294 -8.41 21.40 14.10
N ASN A 295 -8.00 20.26 13.55
CA ASN A 295 -8.55 18.99 13.98
C ASN A 295 -7.81 18.55 15.24
N VAL A 296 -8.56 18.52 16.33
CA VAL A 296 -8.08 18.08 17.64
C VAL A 296 -8.79 16.77 17.97
N LEU A 297 -8.01 15.76 18.31
CA LEU A 297 -8.51 14.55 18.95
C LEU A 297 -8.30 14.69 20.44
N THR A 298 -9.29 14.26 21.21
CA THR A 298 -9.36 14.45 22.65
C THR A 298 -9.61 13.10 23.31
N LYS A 299 -8.90 12.79 24.38
CA LYS A 299 -9.17 11.63 25.22
C LYS A 299 -9.21 12.06 26.67
N SER A 300 -10.30 11.74 27.36
CA SER A 300 -10.49 12.09 28.76
C SER A 300 -10.13 10.89 29.64
N CYS A 301 -9.37 11.12 30.71
CA CYS A 301 -8.94 10.10 31.66
C CYS A 301 -9.33 10.52 33.07
N GLN A 302 -10.23 9.76 33.69
CA GLN A 302 -10.65 9.97 35.07
C GLN A 302 -9.70 9.24 36.01
N ILE A 303 -9.18 9.98 37.00
CA ILE A 303 -8.25 9.49 38.01
C ILE A 303 -8.95 9.61 39.37
N ILE A 304 -9.26 8.47 39.98
CA ILE A 304 -10.00 8.39 41.26
C ILE A 304 -9.18 7.68 42.35
N PRO A 305 -9.33 8.06 43.63
CA PRO A 305 -8.78 7.33 44.74
C PRO A 305 -9.64 6.12 45.07
N VAL A 306 -9.01 4.95 45.20
CA VAL A 306 -9.66 3.70 45.61
C VAL A 306 -8.93 3.06 46.78
N ASN A 307 -9.69 2.49 47.71
CA ASN A 307 -9.14 1.75 48.85
C ASN A 307 -8.73 0.35 48.39
N ARG A 308 -7.43 0.05 48.49
CA ARG A 308 -6.89 -1.28 48.19
C ARG A 308 -6.41 -1.96 49.47
N GLN A 309 -6.84 -3.20 49.65
CA GLN A 309 -6.44 -4.01 50.79
C GLN A 309 -5.08 -4.65 50.49
N THR A 310 -4.12 -4.45 51.38
CA THR A 310 -2.76 -5.01 51.33
C THR A 310 -2.47 -5.76 52.61
N ASP A 311 -1.41 -6.60 52.63
CA ASP A 311 -1.01 -7.40 53.79
C ASP A 311 -0.71 -6.56 55.05
N ILE A 312 -0.54 -5.24 54.91
CA ILE A 312 -0.17 -4.28 55.95
C ILE A 312 -1.34 -3.33 56.31
N GLY A 313 -2.50 -3.43 55.63
CA GLY A 313 -3.69 -2.61 55.89
C GLY A 313 -4.38 -2.07 54.63
N ILE A 314 -5.25 -1.07 54.80
CA ILE A 314 -5.94 -0.37 53.70
C ILE A 314 -5.05 0.79 53.22
N ARG A 315 -4.69 0.78 51.94
CA ARG A 315 -3.96 1.88 51.28
C ARG A 315 -4.84 2.57 50.26
N LEU A 316 -4.79 3.90 50.22
CA LEU A 316 -5.48 4.70 49.21
C LEU A 316 -4.59 4.79 47.97
N VAL A 317 -5.01 4.15 46.89
CA VAL A 317 -4.26 4.13 45.63
C VAL A 317 -5.07 4.77 44.50
N SER A 318 -4.40 5.23 43.46
CA SER A 318 -5.04 5.75 42.25
C SER A 318 -5.52 4.62 41.34
N GLN A 319 -6.72 4.81 40.78
CA GLN A 319 -7.24 4.07 39.63
C GLN A 319 -7.50 5.06 38.49
N VAL A 320 -7.05 4.70 37.29
CA VAL A 320 -7.22 5.51 36.07
C VAL A 320 -8.15 4.77 35.12
N GLU A 321 -9.14 5.48 34.60
CA GLU A 321 -10.08 4.99 33.60
C GLU A 321 -10.23 6.04 32.49
N CYS A 322 -9.92 5.66 31.25
CA CYS A 322 -9.98 6.57 30.11
C CYS A 322 -11.15 6.27 29.17
N ASP A 323 -11.86 7.33 28.80
CA ASP A 323 -12.95 7.31 27.82
C ASP A 323 -12.42 7.05 26.39
N PRO A 324 -13.27 6.61 25.45
CA PRO A 324 -12.89 6.53 24.03
C PRO A 324 -12.45 7.90 23.49
N VAL A 325 -11.62 7.90 22.45
CA VAL A 325 -11.18 9.14 21.79
C VAL A 325 -12.37 9.85 21.14
N GLU A 326 -12.49 11.14 21.38
CA GLU A 326 -13.48 12.02 20.80
C GLU A 326 -12.83 13.07 19.86
N GLY A 327 -13.64 13.67 18.99
CA GLY A 327 -13.17 14.66 18.01
C GLY A 327 -12.84 14.04 16.64
N TRP A 328 -12.61 14.89 15.64
CA TRP A 328 -12.36 14.52 14.24
C TRP A 328 -13.21 13.32 13.74
N ARG A 329 -14.55 13.46 13.82
CA ARG A 329 -15.52 12.43 13.38
C ARG A 329 -15.42 11.04 14.04
N VAL A 330 -14.65 10.89 15.14
CA VAL A 330 -14.58 9.65 15.93
C VAL A 330 -15.81 9.48 16.83
N ALA A 331 -16.52 10.58 17.12
CA ALA A 331 -17.73 10.60 17.97
C ALA A 331 -18.72 11.72 17.59
N GLU A 332 -18.79 12.16 16.33
CA GLU A 332 -19.84 13.11 15.94
C GLU A 332 -21.21 12.39 15.99
N PRO A 333 -22.19 12.88 16.78
CA PRO A 333 -23.54 12.37 16.66
C PRO A 333 -24.01 12.62 15.23
N ILE A 334 -24.65 11.61 14.65
CA ILE A 334 -25.30 11.67 13.34
C ILE A 334 -26.29 12.84 13.38
N VAL A 335 -25.86 14.03 12.94
CA VAL A 335 -26.79 15.09 12.59
C VAL A 335 -27.40 14.63 11.29
N THR A 336 -28.54 13.94 11.39
CA THR A 336 -29.47 13.75 10.28
C THR A 336 -29.75 15.12 9.70
N SER A 337 -29.05 15.46 8.61
CA SER A 337 -29.30 16.67 7.87
C SER A 337 -30.78 16.70 7.53
N GLN A 338 -31.44 17.73 8.03
CA GLN A 338 -32.85 18.01 7.81
C GLN A 338 -33.20 17.82 6.33
N SER A 339 -34.29 17.10 6.09
CA SER A 339 -34.89 16.96 4.77
C SER A 339 -35.08 18.35 4.14
N PRO A 340 -34.71 18.55 2.86
CA PRO A 340 -35.07 19.77 2.17
C PRO A 340 -36.60 19.82 2.09
N THR A 341 -37.19 20.78 2.78
CA THR A 341 -38.57 21.22 2.52
C THR A 341 -38.66 21.71 1.07
N LEU A 342 -39.70 21.19 0.41
CA LEU A 342 -40.18 21.42 -0.96
C LEU A 342 -39.92 22.81 -1.56
#